data_AF-S4PRN3-F1
#
_entry.id   AF-S4PRN3-F1
#
_cell.length_a   1.000
_cell.length_b   1.000
_cell.length_c   1.000
_cell.angle_alpha   90.00
_cell.angle_beta   90.00
_cell.angle_gamma   90.00
#
_symmetry.space_group_name_H-M   'P 1'
#
loop_
_entity.id
_entity.type
_entity.pdbx_description
1 polymer ?
#
loop_
_entity_poly.entity_id
_entity_poly.type
_entity_poly.pdbx_seq_one_letter_code
_entity_poly.pdbx_strand_id
1 'polypeptide(L)'
;MLHCPPAHYADVALPLMRHLAPIMLVHLNHRWEYVTSLYESGKLEEEGGSESQEVLEDMLVRHLTREHLDLLKVSLVEGGVSTEPSTDMEEETPPANPGRAPEQVSELGAIILADPIAGPAVLHTILRALTWNDSTSSLRACALALPALRAAISAHEAGGATLGAGEAAG
;
A
#
# COMPACT_ATOMS: atom_id res chain seq x y z
N MET A 1 10.55 2.83 -6.62
CA MET A 1 10.13 3.86 -5.65
C MET A 1 11.26 4.20 -4.69
N LEU A 2 11.80 3.21 -3.95
CA LEU A 2 12.89 3.38 -2.98
C LEU A 2 14.06 4.27 -3.43
N HIS A 3 14.55 4.08 -4.65
CA HIS A 3 15.70 4.81 -5.20
C HIS A 3 15.32 5.95 -6.16
N CYS A 4 14.03 6.33 -6.22
CA CYS A 4 13.62 7.45 -7.05
C CYS A 4 13.97 8.75 -6.31
N PRO A 5 14.76 9.67 -6.90
CA PRO A 5 15.02 10.94 -6.25
C PRO A 5 13.75 11.81 -6.24
N PRO A 6 13.57 12.70 -5.24
CA PRO A 6 12.37 13.53 -5.12
C PRO A 6 12.05 14.35 -6.38
N ALA A 7 13.09 14.80 -7.10
CA ALA A 7 12.96 15.53 -8.36
C ALA A 7 12.20 14.77 -9.46
N HIS A 8 12.04 13.45 -9.34
CA HIS A 8 11.35 12.60 -10.32
C HIS A 8 10.11 11.91 -9.74
N TYR A 9 9.62 12.34 -8.57
CA TYR A 9 8.38 11.82 -8.01
C TYR A 9 7.18 12.08 -8.90
N ALA A 10 7.03 13.31 -9.40
CA ALA A 10 5.92 13.69 -10.27
C ALA A 10 6.01 13.09 -11.68
N ASP A 11 7.24 12.92 -12.21
CA ASP A 11 7.45 12.55 -13.61
C ASP A 11 7.59 11.04 -13.84
N VAL A 12 8.00 10.29 -12.81
CA VAL A 12 8.30 8.85 -12.94
C VAL A 12 7.51 8.05 -11.93
N ALA A 13 7.70 8.32 -10.64
CA ALA A 13 7.18 7.50 -9.57
C ALA A 13 5.63 7.54 -9.50
N LEU A 14 5.04 8.73 -9.55
CA LEU A 14 3.59 8.91 -9.53
C LEU A 14 2.92 8.35 -10.80
N PRO A 15 3.37 8.65 -12.04
CA PRO A 15 2.79 8.07 -13.24
C PRO A 15 2.82 6.54 -13.27
N LEU A 16 3.89 5.92 -12.75
CA LEU A 16 3.98 4.47 -12.62
C LEU A 16 2.92 3.95 -11.62
N MET A 17 2.77 4.60 -10.46
CA MET A 17 1.75 4.22 -9.48
C MET A 17 0.32 4.41 -9.98
N ARG A 18 0.05 5.45 -10.78
CA ARG A 18 -1.25 5.66 -11.43
C ARG A 18 -1.68 4.48 -12.29
N HIS A 19 -0.74 3.75 -12.87
CA HIS A 19 -1.01 2.57 -13.68
C HIS A 19 -1.00 1.30 -12.83
N LEU A 20 0.02 1.13 -11.98
CA LEU A 20 0.23 -0.11 -11.25
C LEU A 20 -0.81 -0.33 -10.16
N ALA A 21 -1.15 0.68 -9.36
CA ALA A 21 -2.03 0.49 -8.21
C ALA A 21 -3.45 0.02 -8.60
N PRO A 22 -4.12 0.61 -9.62
CA PRO A 22 -5.43 0.11 -10.04
C PRO A 22 -5.38 -1.31 -10.61
N ILE A 23 -4.34 -1.63 -11.40
CA ILE A 23 -4.17 -2.98 -11.97
C ILE A 23 -4.02 -4.01 -10.85
N MET A 24 -3.15 -3.73 -9.87
CA MET A 24 -2.92 -4.63 -8.75
C MET A 24 -4.15 -4.79 -7.87
N LEU A 25 -4.90 -3.71 -7.60
CA LEU A 25 -6.15 -3.79 -6.86
C LEU A 25 -7.15 -4.76 -7.51
N VAL A 26 -7.40 -4.59 -8.82
CA VAL A 26 -8.35 -5.44 -9.55
C VAL A 26 -7.85 -6.87 -9.61
N HIS A 27 -6.56 -7.06 -9.93
CA HIS A 27 -5.96 -8.38 -10.04
C HIS A 27 -6.02 -9.16 -8.72
N LEU A 28 -5.59 -8.53 -7.62
CA LEU A 28 -5.59 -9.16 -6.31
C LEU A 28 -7.01 -9.46 -5.83
N ASN A 29 -7.98 -8.56 -6.05
CA ASN A 29 -9.38 -8.85 -5.70
C ASN A 29 -9.92 -10.09 -6.41
N HIS A 30 -9.78 -10.17 -7.74
CA HIS A 30 -10.25 -11.35 -8.48
C HIS A 30 -9.55 -12.64 -8.04
N ARG A 31 -8.24 -12.56 -7.78
CA ARG A 31 -7.47 -13.71 -7.31
C ARG A 31 -7.90 -14.17 -5.93
N TRP A 32 -8.12 -13.24 -5.00
CA TRP A 32 -8.61 -13.55 -3.66
C TRP A 32 -10.04 -14.07 -3.66
N GLU A 33 -10.93 -13.54 -4.51
CA GLU A 33 -12.28 -14.09 -4.70
C GLU A 33 -12.24 -15.54 -5.18
N TYR A 34 -11.36 -15.86 -6.14
CA TYR A 34 -11.16 -17.23 -6.60
C TYR A 34 -10.62 -18.13 -5.48
N VAL A 35 -9.57 -17.71 -4.77
CA VAL A 35 -9.01 -18.46 -3.63
C VAL A 35 -10.08 -18.71 -2.57
N THR A 36 -10.86 -17.70 -2.19
CA THR A 36 -11.98 -17.87 -1.25
C THR A 36 -13.00 -18.90 -1.73
N SER A 37 -13.35 -18.89 -3.02
CA SER A 37 -14.28 -19.88 -3.59
C SER A 37 -13.74 -21.32 -3.54
N LEU A 38 -12.43 -21.52 -3.63
CA LEU A 38 -11.80 -22.84 -3.50
C LEU A 38 -11.91 -23.37 -2.07
N TYR A 39 -11.70 -22.51 -1.07
CA TYR A 39 -11.93 -22.87 0.33
C TYR A 39 -13.40 -23.20 0.60
N GLU A 40 -14.32 -22.38 0.11
CA GLU A 40 -15.77 -22.58 0.32
C GLU A 40 -16.32 -23.83 -0.36
N SER A 41 -15.74 -24.22 -1.50
CA SER A 41 -16.14 -25.44 -2.22
C SER A 41 -15.48 -26.71 -1.67
N GLY A 42 -14.59 -26.62 -0.68
CA GLY A 42 -13.85 -27.75 -0.13
C GLY A 42 -12.83 -28.37 -1.07
N LYS A 43 -12.60 -27.75 -2.25
CA LYS A 43 -11.68 -28.27 -3.26
C LYS A 43 -10.26 -28.34 -2.75
N LEU A 44 -9.83 -27.43 -1.88
CA LEU A 44 -8.48 -27.47 -1.30
C LEU A 44 -8.24 -28.63 -0.31
N GLU A 45 -9.29 -29.32 0.16
CA GLU A 45 -9.20 -30.34 1.21
C GLU A 45 -9.35 -31.78 0.69
N GLU A 46 -9.65 -31.97 -0.61
CA GLU A 46 -9.79 -33.32 -1.18
C GLU A 46 -8.43 -34.03 -1.32
N GLU A 47 -8.16 -34.99 -0.41
CA GLU A 47 -6.98 -35.89 -0.37
C GLU A 47 -6.75 -36.73 -1.65
N GLY A 48 -7.65 -36.66 -2.64
CA GLY A 48 -7.68 -37.52 -3.82
C GLY A 48 -7.05 -36.95 -5.10
N GLY A 49 -6.37 -35.79 -5.04
CA GLY A 49 -5.79 -35.14 -6.21
C GLY A 49 -6.46 -33.84 -6.62
N SER A 50 -7.10 -33.14 -5.68
CA SER A 50 -7.24 -31.68 -5.83
C SER A 50 -5.87 -31.09 -6.14
N GLU A 51 -5.79 -30.49 -7.32
CA GLU A 51 -4.57 -30.36 -8.09
C GLU A 51 -3.56 -29.51 -7.34
N SER A 52 -2.30 -29.97 -7.23
CA SER A 52 -1.16 -29.15 -6.79
C SER A 52 -1.15 -27.72 -7.37
N GLN A 53 -1.76 -27.52 -8.53
CA GLN A 53 -2.02 -26.22 -9.14
C GLN A 53 -2.86 -25.28 -8.26
N GLU A 54 -3.97 -25.71 -7.65
CA GLU A 54 -4.82 -24.85 -6.81
C GLU A 54 -4.06 -24.37 -5.55
N VAL A 55 -3.29 -25.27 -4.93
CA VAL A 55 -2.40 -24.93 -3.80
C VAL A 55 -1.30 -23.96 -4.25
N LEU A 56 -0.70 -24.20 -5.41
CA LEU A 56 0.30 -23.29 -5.98
C LEU A 56 -0.30 -21.91 -6.27
N GLU A 57 -1.53 -21.84 -6.78
CA GLU A 57 -2.22 -20.58 -7.03
C GLU A 57 -2.49 -19.82 -5.72
N ASP A 58 -2.98 -20.48 -4.66
CA ASP A 58 -3.12 -19.85 -3.33
C ASP A 58 -1.78 -19.31 -2.81
N MET A 59 -0.72 -20.10 -2.90
CA MET A 59 0.63 -19.67 -2.49
C MET A 59 1.12 -18.45 -3.27
N LEU A 60 0.94 -18.43 -4.59
CA LEU A 60 1.33 -17.31 -5.45
C LEU A 60 0.55 -16.05 -5.13
N VAL A 61 -0.77 -16.16 -4.89
CA VAL A 61 -1.61 -15.01 -4.54
C VAL A 61 -1.19 -14.41 -3.21
N ARG A 62 -0.92 -15.24 -2.20
CA ARG A 62 -0.39 -14.78 -0.89
C ARG A 62 0.95 -14.10 -1.05
N HIS A 63 1.89 -14.69 -1.80
CA HIS A 63 3.22 -14.11 -1.99
C HIS A 63 3.14 -12.78 -2.75
N LEU A 64 2.39 -12.72 -3.85
CA LEU A 64 2.20 -11.50 -4.63
C LEU A 64 1.54 -10.39 -3.80
N THR A 65 0.55 -10.73 -2.98
CA THR A 65 -0.10 -9.77 -2.06
C THR A 65 0.92 -9.17 -1.10
N ARG A 66 1.74 -10.02 -0.48
CA ARG A 66 2.77 -9.63 0.48
C ARG A 66 3.82 -8.72 -0.15
N GLU A 67 4.34 -9.08 -1.32
CA GLU A 67 5.32 -8.25 -2.06
C GLU A 67 4.71 -6.92 -2.51
N HIS A 68 3.45 -6.92 -2.92
CA HIS A 68 2.76 -5.68 -3.27
C HIS A 68 2.58 -4.76 -2.06
N LEU A 69 2.23 -5.31 -0.89
CA LEU A 69 2.14 -4.54 0.35
C LEU A 69 3.51 -4.00 0.79
N ASP A 70 4.60 -4.73 0.57
CA ASP A 70 5.96 -4.24 0.83
C ASP A 70 6.33 -3.11 -0.13
N LEU A 71 5.97 -3.21 -1.41
CA LEU A 71 6.12 -2.10 -2.36
C LEU A 71 5.34 -0.86 -1.89
N LEU A 72 4.11 -1.02 -1.40
CA LEU A 72 3.31 0.08 -0.86
C LEU A 72 3.96 0.65 0.40
N LYS A 73 4.48 -0.17 1.31
CA LYS A 73 5.22 0.28 2.49
C LYS A 73 6.41 1.15 2.12
N VAL A 74 7.22 0.66 1.18
CA VAL A 74 8.38 1.39 0.66
C VAL A 74 7.97 2.71 0.00
N SER A 75 6.84 2.72 -0.71
CA SER A 75 6.38 3.91 -1.44
C SER A 75 5.72 4.94 -0.54
N LEU A 76 5.01 4.49 0.50
CA LEU A 76 4.21 5.37 1.36
C LEU A 76 4.98 5.86 2.57
N VAL A 77 5.84 5.04 3.17
CA VAL A 77 6.47 5.34 4.46
C VAL A 77 7.98 5.46 4.32
N GLU A 78 8.62 4.54 3.60
CA GLU A 78 10.09 4.49 3.49
C GLU A 78 10.60 5.22 2.24
N GLY A 79 9.75 6.03 1.61
CA GLY A 79 10.01 6.68 0.34
C GLY A 79 11.13 7.72 0.44
N GLY A 80 12.35 7.30 0.13
CA GLY A 80 13.52 8.15 0.03
C GLY A 80 14.80 7.34 0.20
N VAL A 81 15.83 7.64 -0.61
CA VAL A 81 17.19 7.23 -0.27
C VAL A 81 17.54 8.00 1.01
N SER A 82 17.53 7.31 2.15
CA SER A 82 18.29 7.79 3.30
C SER A 82 19.76 7.75 2.87
N THR A 83 20.27 8.87 2.36
CA THR A 83 21.68 9.04 2.03
C THR A 83 22.47 9.00 3.31
N GLU A 84 22.85 7.78 3.73
CA GLU A 84 23.74 7.46 4.86
C GLU A 84 23.26 7.98 6.23
N PRO A 85 23.54 7.28 7.34
CA PRO A 85 23.46 7.91 8.64
C PRO A 85 24.53 8.99 8.66
N SER A 86 24.13 10.26 8.75
CA SER A 86 25.05 11.31 9.21
C SER A 86 25.60 10.85 10.56
N THR A 87 26.87 10.47 10.59
CA THR A 87 27.67 10.42 11.81
C THR A 87 27.81 11.85 12.31
N ASP A 88 26.76 12.38 12.91
CA ASP A 88 26.82 13.56 13.75
C ASP A 88 26.11 13.23 15.07
N MET A 89 26.79 13.65 16.13
CA MET A 89 26.65 13.20 17.50
C MET A 89 25.27 13.49 18.10
N GLU A 90 24.80 12.55 18.93
CA GLU A 90 23.90 12.78 20.07
C GLU A 90 22.55 13.44 19.76
N GLU A 91 21.61 12.67 19.20
CA GLU A 91 20.21 12.82 19.61
C GLU A 91 19.64 11.43 19.90
N GLU A 92 19.23 11.25 21.15
CA GLU A 92 18.70 10.02 21.72
C GLU A 92 17.31 9.74 21.12
N THR A 93 17.25 9.38 19.83
CA THR A 93 16.04 8.81 19.24
C THR A 93 15.78 7.48 19.95
N PRO A 94 14.63 7.32 20.64
CA PRO A 94 14.33 6.06 21.28
C PRO A 94 14.35 4.96 20.22
N PRO A 95 14.83 3.74 20.55
CA PRO A 95 14.89 2.66 19.57
C PRO A 95 13.50 2.51 18.94
N ALA A 96 13.44 2.65 17.62
CA ALA A 96 12.22 2.44 16.86
C ALA A 96 11.66 1.07 17.25
N ASN A 97 10.57 1.05 18.02
CA ASN A 97 9.92 -0.19 18.40
C ASN A 97 9.54 -0.90 17.10
N PRO A 98 10.09 -2.10 16.80
CA PRO A 98 9.87 -2.78 15.53
C PRO A 98 8.41 -3.22 15.31
N GLY A 99 7.52 -2.98 16.28
CA GLY A 99 6.08 -3.19 16.19
C GLY A 99 5.23 -1.92 16.12
N ARG A 100 5.80 -0.70 16.16
CA ARG A 100 4.99 0.53 16.07
C ARG A 100 4.82 0.91 14.59
N ALA A 101 3.56 1.02 14.17
CA ALA A 101 3.25 1.52 12.84
C ALA A 101 3.84 2.93 12.67
N PRO A 102 4.41 3.25 11.49
CA PRO A 102 4.91 4.58 11.18
C PRO A 102 3.82 5.62 11.40
N GLU A 103 4.16 6.72 12.05
CA GLU A 103 3.16 7.73 12.41
C GLU A 103 2.77 8.63 11.23
N GLN A 104 3.64 8.72 10.22
CA GLN A 104 3.51 9.64 9.10
C GLN A 104 3.90 8.96 7.77
N VAL A 105 3.34 9.46 6.68
CA VAL A 105 3.73 9.08 5.32
C VAL A 105 4.93 9.91 4.87
N SER A 106 5.78 9.34 4.05
CA SER A 106 6.84 10.04 3.32
C SER A 106 6.28 11.08 2.34
N GLU A 107 7.14 11.97 1.84
CA GLU A 107 6.79 12.95 0.80
C GLU A 107 6.19 12.27 -0.44
N LEU A 108 6.82 11.19 -0.91
CA LEU A 108 6.31 10.39 -2.02
C LEU A 108 4.95 9.78 -1.70
N GLY A 109 4.79 9.27 -0.49
CA GLY A 109 3.52 8.72 -0.01
C GLY A 109 2.39 9.74 -0.03
N ALA A 110 2.66 10.97 0.43
CA ALA A 110 1.70 12.06 0.37
C ALA A 110 1.30 12.41 -1.07
N ILE A 111 2.27 12.48 -1.99
CA ILE A 111 2.02 12.72 -3.43
C ILE A 111 1.13 11.63 -4.03
N ILE A 112 1.42 10.35 -3.75
CA ILE A 112 0.63 9.22 -4.26
C ILE A 112 -0.78 9.22 -3.69
N LEU A 113 -0.95 9.47 -2.40
CA LEU A 113 -2.25 9.43 -1.73
C LEU A 113 -3.14 10.62 -2.08
N ALA A 114 -2.55 11.77 -2.44
CA ALA A 114 -3.28 12.94 -2.94
C ALA A 114 -3.74 12.77 -4.40
N ASP A 115 -3.17 11.81 -5.14
CA ASP A 115 -3.51 11.60 -6.54
C ASP A 115 -4.91 10.97 -6.71
N PRO A 116 -5.76 11.49 -7.63
CA PRO A 116 -7.14 11.03 -7.78
C PRO A 116 -7.26 9.61 -8.36
N ILE A 117 -6.19 9.02 -8.89
CA ILE A 117 -6.20 7.67 -9.49
C ILE A 117 -5.45 6.71 -8.58
N ALA A 118 -4.19 7.02 -8.25
CA ALA A 118 -3.34 6.14 -7.46
C ALA A 118 -3.81 6.06 -6.01
N GLY A 119 -4.18 7.19 -5.39
CA GLY A 119 -4.55 7.27 -3.98
C GLY A 119 -5.71 6.35 -3.60
N PRO A 120 -6.88 6.44 -4.26
CA PRO A 120 -8.01 5.55 -4.01
C PRO A 120 -7.68 4.08 -4.21
N ALA A 121 -6.90 3.74 -5.25
CA ALA A 121 -6.53 2.36 -5.54
C ALA A 121 -5.61 1.77 -4.45
N VAL A 122 -4.63 2.56 -3.99
CA VAL A 122 -3.72 2.19 -2.90
C VAL A 122 -4.49 2.00 -1.59
N LEU A 123 -5.33 2.96 -1.20
CA LEU A 123 -6.13 2.88 0.02
C LEU A 123 -7.07 1.67 0.00
N HIS A 124 -7.77 1.46 -1.12
CA HIS A 124 -8.67 0.33 -1.26
C HIS A 124 -7.91 -1.01 -1.14
N THR A 125 -6.72 -1.11 -1.73
CA THR A 125 -5.88 -2.31 -1.61
C THR A 125 -5.47 -2.57 -0.15
N ILE A 126 -5.03 -1.55 0.57
CA ILE A 126 -4.65 -1.67 1.99
C ILE A 126 -5.85 -2.12 2.83
N LEU A 127 -7.03 -1.52 2.62
CA LEU A 127 -8.24 -1.89 3.36
C LEU A 127 -8.72 -3.32 3.02
N ARG A 128 -8.61 -3.74 1.76
CA ARG A 128 -8.97 -5.10 1.34
C ARG A 128 -8.01 -6.14 1.91
N ALA A 129 -6.72 -5.84 2.01
CA ALA A 129 -5.74 -6.73 2.60
C ALA A 129 -5.98 -7.05 4.09
N LEU A 130 -6.75 -6.21 4.81
CA LEU A 130 -7.21 -6.52 6.17
C LEU A 130 -8.30 -7.61 6.21
N THR A 131 -8.95 -7.87 5.07
CA THR A 131 -10.09 -8.80 4.96
C THR A 131 -9.74 -10.11 4.25
N TRP A 132 -8.67 -10.14 3.47
CA TRP A 132 -8.20 -11.37 2.83
C TRP A 132 -7.69 -12.35 3.86
N ASN A 133 -7.86 -13.65 3.58
CA ASN A 133 -7.53 -14.73 4.52
C ASN A 133 -6.00 -15.01 4.57
N ASP A 134 -5.20 -13.98 4.85
CA ASP A 134 -3.75 -14.05 5.07
C ASP A 134 -3.30 -13.11 6.18
N SER A 135 -3.08 -13.67 7.37
CA SER A 135 -2.69 -12.91 8.58
C SER A 135 -1.42 -12.07 8.40
N THR A 136 -0.46 -12.53 7.59
CA THR A 136 0.77 -11.79 7.31
C THR A 136 0.50 -10.53 6.50
N SER A 137 -0.33 -10.65 5.45
CA SER A 137 -0.78 -9.51 4.66
C SER A 137 -1.60 -8.54 5.52
N SER A 138 -2.52 -9.04 6.35
CA SER A 138 -3.31 -8.19 7.25
C SER A 138 -2.42 -7.42 8.24
N LEU A 139 -1.39 -8.05 8.81
CA LEU A 139 -0.44 -7.38 9.70
C LEU A 139 0.34 -6.27 8.97
N ARG A 140 0.82 -6.53 7.75
CA ARG A 140 1.48 -5.50 6.91
C ARG A 140 0.53 -4.36 6.57
N ALA A 141 -0.71 -4.67 6.22
CA ALA A 141 -1.73 -3.67 5.92
C ALA A 141 -2.08 -2.81 7.15
N CYS A 142 -2.16 -3.39 8.36
CA CYS A 142 -2.36 -2.64 9.60
C CYS A 142 -1.30 -1.55 9.81
N ALA A 143 -0.04 -1.83 9.48
CA ALA A 143 1.04 -0.85 9.59
C ALA A 143 0.89 0.34 8.62
N LEU A 144 0.15 0.17 7.53
CA LEU A 144 -0.07 1.20 6.50
C LEU A 144 -1.42 1.91 6.63
N ALA A 145 -2.44 1.24 7.17
CA ALA A 145 -3.82 1.69 7.14
C ALA A 145 -4.01 3.07 7.77
N LEU A 146 -3.55 3.26 9.01
CA LEU A 146 -3.73 4.51 9.72
C LEU A 146 -2.96 5.69 9.11
N PRO A 147 -1.64 5.60 8.85
CA PRO A 147 -0.90 6.72 8.24
C PRO A 147 -1.44 7.07 6.84
N ALA A 148 -1.80 6.06 6.03
CA ALA A 148 -2.35 6.31 4.69
C ALA A 148 -3.73 6.99 4.75
N LEU A 149 -4.63 6.55 5.62
CA LEU A 149 -5.96 7.16 5.80
C LEU A 149 -5.85 8.61 6.26
N ARG A 150 -5.01 8.90 7.25
CA ARG A 150 -4.79 10.26 7.74
C ARG A 150 -4.29 11.19 6.64
N ALA A 151 -3.25 10.76 5.91
CA ALA A 151 -2.69 11.54 4.83
C ALA A 151 -3.71 11.81 3.71
N ALA A 152 -4.53 10.80 3.35
CA ALA A 152 -5.57 10.96 2.34
C ALA A 152 -6.67 11.94 2.76
N ILE A 153 -7.11 11.89 4.03
CA ILE A 153 -8.09 12.84 4.57
C ILE A 153 -7.51 14.26 4.54
N SER A 154 -6.27 14.45 5.02
CA SER A 154 -5.61 15.76 4.99
C SER A 154 -5.42 16.30 3.57
N ALA A 155 -5.10 15.43 2.60
CA ALA A 155 -5.01 15.82 1.19
C ALA A 155 -6.37 16.25 0.62
N HIS A 156 -7.46 15.58 1.00
CA HIS A 156 -8.80 15.94 0.58
C HIS A 156 -9.25 17.29 1.15
N GLU A 157 -8.97 17.55 2.43
CA GLU A 157 -9.25 18.84 3.07
C GLU A 157 -8.48 19.99 2.41
N ALA A 158 -7.20 19.77 2.08
CA ALA A 158 -6.40 20.75 1.34
C ALA A 158 -6.96 21.02 -0.07
N GLY A 159 -7.41 19.98 -0.79
CA GLY A 159 -8.06 20.11 -2.09
C GLY A 159 -9.39 20.86 -2.02
N GLY A 160 -10.23 20.56 -1.03
CA GLY A 160 -11.52 21.24 -0.81
C GLY A 160 -11.38 22.73 -0.47
N ALA A 161 -10.35 23.11 0.29
CA ALA A 161 -10.05 24.51 0.61
C ALA A 161 -9.69 25.35 -0.63
N THR A 162 -9.03 24.76 -1.62
CA THR A 162 -8.68 25.46 -2.88
C THR A 162 -9.90 25.73 -3.77
N LEU A 163 -10.91 24.85 -3.73
CA LEU A 163 -12.16 25.03 -4.48
C LEU A 163 -13.06 26.09 -3.84
N GLY A 164 -13.16 26.11 -2.50
CA GLY A 164 -13.95 27.12 -1.78
C GLY A 164 -13.42 28.55 -1.88
N ALA A 165 -12.11 28.73 -2.09
CA ALA A 165 -11.53 30.05 -2.35
C ALA A 165 -11.84 30.60 -3.75
N GLY A 166 -12.15 29.73 -4.72
CA GLY A 166 -12.51 30.13 -6.09
C GLY A 166 -13.95 30.64 -6.22
N GLU A 167 -14.87 30.17 -5.38
CA GLU A 167 -16.27 30.62 -5.38
C GLU A 167 -16.48 31.98 -4.68
N ALA A 168 -15.55 32.42 -3.82
CA ALA A 168 -15.64 33.71 -3.13
C ALA A 168 -15.11 34.90 -3.98
N ALA A 169 -14.64 34.65 -5.20
CA ALA A 169 -14.06 35.66 -6.09
C ALA A 169 -14.83 35.86 -7.43
N GLY A 170 -16.06 35.34 -7.52
CA GLY A 170 -16.95 35.46 -8.69
C GLY A 170 -18.08 36.46 -8.49
#